data_AF-A0ABD6B8X8-F1
#
_entry.id   AF-A0ABD6B8X8-F1
#
_cell.length_a   1.000
_cell.length_b   1.000
_cell.length_c   1.000
_cell.angle_alpha   90.00
_cell.angle_beta   90.00
_cell.angle_gamma   90.00
#
_symmetry.space_group_name_H-M   'P 1'
#
loop_
_entity.id
_entity.type
_entity.pdbx_description
1 polymer ?
#
loop_
_entity_poly.entity_id
_entity_poly.type
_entity_poly.pdbx_seq_one_letter_code
_entity_poly.pdbx_strand_id
1 'polypeptide(L)'
;MSFEIEFGTKGGADAARDEHGEYVCPVDDDRRLKTVAFVDDTPDHVRDQLEAGAQTGRAEREEGAGQAELTDGEKNRVGPFVEENNYLKAASVKALLRDNGVSDWEAWYGPELTVDEHRNSVLPKAQQAGGGDRIENEGPDRDAAARAEKAAGEQCDHARDHCEHGDPEACEFLRESCGMDDDEVSALLSDEPRAAEEEISGEALGALGRAWQGYKAGVSRLDQELSDAVDAKANAEQAAAAINAIRANHGQEPMEFERLEELSDELQATGRDAHDAKGHVEEADA
;
A
#
# COMPACT_ATOMS: atom_id res chain seq x y z
N MET A 1 24.81 4.58 -43.67
CA MET A 1 24.11 5.87 -43.53
C MET A 1 23.17 5.72 -42.34
N SER A 2 22.82 6.81 -41.70
CA SER A 2 22.13 6.84 -40.40
C SER A 2 21.06 7.92 -40.39
N PHE A 3 20.06 7.75 -39.53
CA PHE A 3 19.03 8.75 -39.27
C PHE A 3 18.97 9.07 -37.78
N GLU A 4 18.52 10.28 -37.46
CA GLU A 4 18.50 10.78 -36.10
C GLU A 4 17.07 10.94 -35.60
N ILE A 5 16.82 10.48 -34.37
CA ILE A 5 15.58 10.74 -33.65
C ILE A 5 15.92 11.48 -32.36
N GLU A 6 15.35 12.68 -32.20
CA GLU A 6 15.52 13.48 -30.99
C GLU A 6 14.37 13.24 -30.02
N PHE A 7 14.71 12.73 -28.84
CA PHE A 7 13.79 12.39 -27.77
C PHE A 7 13.55 13.58 -26.84
N GLY A 8 12.43 13.52 -26.11
CA GLY A 8 12.03 14.54 -25.15
C GLY A 8 13.09 14.80 -24.07
N THR A 9 13.65 13.73 -23.52
CA THR A 9 14.62 13.74 -22.42
C THR A 9 15.86 12.91 -22.76
N LYS A 10 16.95 13.13 -22.01
CA LYS A 10 18.14 12.28 -22.11
C LYS A 10 17.86 10.84 -21.68
N GLY A 11 17.06 10.64 -20.63
CA GLY A 11 16.64 9.31 -20.18
C GLY A 11 15.86 8.54 -21.25
N GLY A 12 14.96 9.20 -21.98
CA GLY A 12 14.25 8.57 -23.11
C GLY A 12 15.19 8.20 -24.27
N ALA A 13 16.19 9.02 -24.54
CA ALA A 13 17.23 8.69 -25.53
C ALA A 13 18.09 7.51 -25.08
N ASP A 14 18.48 7.46 -23.80
CA ASP A 14 19.28 6.36 -23.25
C ASP A 14 18.48 5.05 -23.19
N ALA A 15 17.18 5.11 -22.86
CA ALA A 15 16.29 3.94 -22.92
C ALA A 15 16.16 3.40 -24.35
N ALA A 16 15.96 4.26 -25.35
CA ALA A 16 15.90 3.84 -26.75
C ALA A 16 17.21 3.20 -27.23
N ARG A 17 18.37 3.66 -26.73
CA ARG A 17 19.67 3.04 -27.00
C ARG A 17 19.80 1.66 -26.38
N ASP A 18 19.27 1.49 -25.16
CA ASP A 18 19.39 0.25 -24.43
C ASP A 18 18.39 -0.80 -24.98
N GLU A 19 17.21 -0.37 -25.43
CA GLU A 19 16.17 -1.23 -26.03
C GLU A 19 16.47 -1.62 -27.49
N HIS A 20 16.90 -0.66 -28.31
CA HIS A 20 17.17 -0.86 -29.73
C HIS A 20 18.66 -0.82 -30.06
N GLY A 21 19.50 -1.24 -29.11
CA GLY A 21 20.97 -1.15 -29.20
C GLY A 21 21.56 -1.84 -30.43
N GLU A 22 20.88 -2.85 -30.98
CA GLU A 22 21.28 -3.52 -32.22
C GLU A 22 21.17 -2.62 -33.46
N TYR A 23 20.36 -1.56 -33.40
CA TYR A 23 20.13 -0.61 -34.48
C TYR A 23 20.80 0.76 -34.24
N VAL A 24 21.40 0.99 -33.06
CA VAL A 24 22.10 2.25 -32.77
C VAL A 24 23.36 2.35 -33.63
N CYS A 25 23.55 3.50 -34.30
CA CYS A 25 24.71 3.74 -35.14
C CYS A 25 25.97 3.95 -34.27
N PRO A 26 26.97 3.05 -34.30
CA PRO A 26 28.13 3.13 -33.41
C PRO A 26 29.11 4.26 -33.75
N VAL A 27 28.96 4.89 -34.92
CA VAL A 27 29.85 5.96 -35.40
C VAL A 27 29.26 7.34 -35.13
N ASP A 28 27.95 7.48 -35.30
CA ASP A 28 27.27 8.78 -35.28
C ASP A 28 26.51 9.04 -33.98
N ASP A 29 26.21 8.02 -33.17
CA ASP A 29 25.51 8.20 -31.89
C ASP A 29 26.42 8.79 -30.80
N ASP A 30 25.91 9.81 -30.11
CA ASP A 30 26.57 10.41 -28.94
C ASP A 30 25.64 10.30 -27.71
N ARG A 31 25.98 9.39 -26.79
CA ARG A 31 25.24 9.16 -25.52
C ARG A 31 25.13 10.39 -24.62
N ARG A 32 25.83 11.49 -24.91
CA ARG A 32 25.66 12.74 -24.17
C ARG A 32 24.43 13.53 -24.61
N LEU A 33 23.88 13.23 -25.79
CA LEU A 33 22.77 13.95 -26.40
C LEU A 33 21.44 13.21 -26.17
N LYS A 34 20.36 14.00 -26.20
CA LYS A 34 18.96 13.51 -26.24
C LYS A 34 18.52 13.04 -27.63
N THR A 35 19.45 13.04 -28.59
CA THR A 35 19.25 12.55 -29.94
C THR A 35 19.97 11.22 -30.07
N VAL A 36 19.31 10.22 -30.63
CA VAL A 36 19.90 8.91 -30.92
C VAL A 36 20.05 8.77 -32.42
N ALA A 37 21.23 8.35 -32.87
CA ALA A 37 21.46 8.00 -34.25
C ALA A 37 21.25 6.49 -34.45
N PHE A 38 20.41 6.10 -35.41
CA PHE A 38 20.14 4.72 -35.78
C PHE A 38 20.68 4.43 -37.18
N VAL A 39 21.01 3.16 -37.48
CA VAL A 39 21.45 2.73 -38.81
C VAL A 39 20.27 2.74 -39.79
N ASP A 40 20.49 3.11 -41.06
CA ASP A 40 19.41 3.16 -42.06
C ASP A 40 18.76 1.80 -42.36
N ASP A 41 19.44 0.69 -42.03
CA ASP A 41 18.91 -0.66 -42.16
C ASP A 41 17.91 -1.02 -41.04
N THR A 42 17.58 -0.08 -40.14
CA THR A 42 16.55 -0.26 -39.11
C THR A 42 15.20 -0.54 -39.78
N PRO A 43 14.50 -1.62 -39.43
CA PRO A 43 13.20 -1.94 -40.02
C PRO A 43 12.17 -0.82 -39.85
N ASP A 44 11.35 -0.56 -40.87
CA ASP A 44 10.37 0.54 -40.86
C ASP A 44 9.43 0.50 -39.64
N HIS A 45 9.00 -0.69 -39.19
CA HIS A 45 8.15 -0.82 -38.01
C HIS A 45 8.84 -0.40 -36.70
N VAL A 46 10.16 -0.62 -36.58
CA VAL A 46 10.96 -0.18 -35.44
C VAL A 46 11.16 1.34 -35.52
N ARG A 47 11.38 1.86 -36.72
CA ARG A 47 11.48 3.31 -36.95
C ARG A 47 10.18 4.03 -36.58
N ASP A 48 9.04 3.54 -37.04
CA ASP A 48 7.73 4.10 -36.73
C ASP A 48 7.47 4.09 -35.20
N GLN A 49 7.87 3.03 -34.53
CA GLN A 49 7.79 2.91 -33.06
C GLN A 49 8.69 3.93 -32.35
N LEU A 50 9.94 4.10 -32.80
CA LEU A 50 10.87 5.08 -32.26
C LEU A 50 10.37 6.53 -32.47
N GLU A 51 9.82 6.83 -33.66
CA GLU A 51 9.26 8.15 -33.97
C GLU A 51 8.01 8.44 -33.13
N ALA A 52 7.11 7.46 -32.95
CA ALA A 52 5.94 7.58 -32.07
C ALA A 52 6.33 7.79 -30.59
N GLY A 53 7.34 7.05 -30.11
CA GLY A 53 7.89 7.21 -28.76
C GLY A 53 8.53 8.59 -28.53
N ALA A 54 9.26 9.09 -29.53
CA ALA A 54 9.88 10.42 -29.48
C ALA A 54 8.85 11.55 -29.55
N GLN A 55 7.78 11.40 -30.34
CA GLN A 55 6.68 12.38 -30.42
C GLN A 55 5.88 12.44 -29.10
N THR A 56 5.59 11.29 -28.50
CA THR A 56 4.91 11.19 -27.19
C THR A 56 5.73 11.91 -26.12
N GLY A 57 7.04 11.63 -26.02
CA GLY A 57 7.93 12.29 -25.06
C GLY A 57 8.14 13.80 -25.30
N ARG A 58 7.79 14.32 -26.49
CA ARG A 58 7.79 15.77 -26.77
C ARG A 58 6.47 16.43 -26.37
N ALA A 59 5.33 15.79 -26.61
CA ALA A 59 4.01 16.26 -26.19
C ALA A 59 3.88 16.31 -24.65
N GLU A 60 4.51 15.37 -23.95
CA GLU A 60 4.55 15.30 -22.48
C GLU A 60 5.30 16.46 -21.80
N ARG A 61 6.09 17.24 -22.56
CA ARG A 61 6.89 18.37 -22.03
C ARG A 61 6.06 19.62 -21.74
N GLU A 62 4.84 19.72 -22.27
CA GLU A 62 4.00 20.90 -22.08
C GLU A 62 3.24 20.88 -20.73
N GLU A 63 3.04 19.73 -20.06
CA GLU A 63 2.22 19.70 -18.82
C GLU A 63 2.43 18.53 -17.81
N GLY A 64 3.53 17.73 -17.85
CA GLY A 64 3.63 16.48 -17.08
C GLY A 64 4.86 16.18 -16.20
N ALA A 65 4.62 15.40 -15.14
CA ALA A 65 5.53 14.96 -14.09
C ALA A 65 6.51 13.86 -14.55
N GLY A 66 7.44 14.17 -15.47
CA GLY A 66 8.59 13.30 -15.80
C GLY A 66 8.29 11.84 -16.20
N GLN A 67 9.33 11.00 -16.18
CA GLN A 67 9.25 9.53 -16.40
C GLN A 67 9.90 8.81 -15.21
N ALA A 68 9.32 7.69 -14.79
CA ALA A 68 9.82 6.85 -13.71
C ALA A 68 10.17 5.47 -14.27
N GLU A 69 11.38 4.99 -14.00
CA GLU A 69 11.88 3.72 -14.51
C GLU A 69 11.06 2.53 -14.00
N LEU A 70 10.77 1.55 -14.87
CA LEU A 70 10.14 0.29 -14.49
C LEU A 70 11.22 -0.74 -14.15
N THR A 71 11.03 -1.44 -13.03
CA THR A 71 11.76 -2.66 -12.69
C THR A 71 11.38 -3.78 -13.67
N ASP A 72 12.24 -4.79 -13.78
CA ASP A 72 11.98 -5.94 -14.68
C ASP A 72 10.73 -6.72 -14.30
N GLY A 73 10.38 -6.75 -13.02
CA GLY A 73 9.10 -7.32 -12.56
C GLY A 73 7.89 -6.53 -13.07
N GLU A 74 7.98 -5.19 -13.06
CA GLU A 74 6.91 -4.33 -13.57
C GLU A 74 6.79 -4.42 -15.10
N LYS A 75 7.92 -4.46 -15.82
CA LYS A 75 7.94 -4.68 -17.28
C LYS A 75 7.20 -5.95 -17.68
N ASN A 76 7.38 -7.03 -16.92
CA ASN A 76 6.72 -8.30 -17.19
C ASN A 76 5.21 -8.28 -16.88
N ARG A 77 4.76 -7.45 -15.94
CA ARG A 77 3.33 -7.38 -15.55
C ARG A 77 2.51 -6.42 -16.40
N VAL A 78 3.08 -5.27 -16.75
CA VAL A 78 2.40 -4.24 -17.56
C VAL A 78 2.68 -4.34 -19.07
N GLY A 79 3.61 -5.22 -19.45
CA GLY A 79 3.83 -5.63 -20.83
C GLY A 79 2.76 -6.62 -21.33
N PRO A 80 2.89 -7.15 -22.56
CA PRO A 80 3.96 -6.88 -23.52
C PRO A 80 3.87 -5.46 -24.09
N PHE A 81 5.03 -4.84 -24.33
CA PHE A 81 5.10 -3.49 -24.89
C PHE A 81 5.02 -3.55 -26.41
N VAL A 82 3.80 -3.62 -26.92
CA VAL A 82 3.49 -3.61 -28.35
C VAL A 82 2.38 -2.59 -28.63
N GLU A 83 2.46 -1.97 -29.80
CA GLU A 83 1.46 -1.01 -30.30
C GLU A 83 1.21 0.15 -29.31
N GLU A 84 -0.04 0.31 -28.87
CA GLU A 84 -0.50 1.40 -27.98
C GLU A 84 0.05 1.26 -26.55
N ASN A 85 0.52 0.06 -26.19
CA ASN A 85 1.21 -0.21 -24.94
C ASN A 85 2.73 -0.15 -25.16
N ASN A 86 3.37 0.99 -24.87
CA ASN A 86 4.82 1.12 -24.98
C ASN A 86 5.45 1.45 -23.63
N TYR A 87 6.74 1.13 -23.49
CA TYR A 87 7.50 1.31 -22.26
C TYR A 87 7.51 2.77 -21.78
N LEU A 88 7.70 3.73 -22.70
CA LEU A 88 7.78 5.15 -22.36
C LEU A 88 6.45 5.64 -21.75
N LYS A 89 5.33 5.21 -22.32
CA LYS A 89 4.01 5.48 -21.77
C LYS A 89 3.85 4.91 -20.37
N ALA A 90 4.23 3.64 -20.16
CA ALA A 90 4.17 3.01 -18.84
C ALA A 90 5.02 3.77 -17.81
N ALA A 91 6.22 4.21 -18.19
CA ALA A 91 7.11 5.01 -17.37
C ALA A 91 6.53 6.39 -17.01
N SER A 92 5.87 7.04 -17.98
CA SER A 92 5.17 8.32 -17.76
C SER A 92 3.96 8.17 -16.83
N VAL A 93 3.15 7.10 -17.01
CA VAL A 93 2.01 6.82 -16.12
C VAL A 93 2.47 6.47 -14.70
N LYS A 94 3.53 5.68 -14.56
CA LYS A 94 4.13 5.38 -13.27
C LYS A 94 4.54 6.65 -12.52
N ALA A 95 5.23 7.57 -13.21
CA ALA A 95 5.63 8.84 -12.61
C ALA A 95 4.41 9.67 -12.19
N LEU A 96 3.45 9.83 -13.09
CA LEU A 96 2.20 10.55 -12.85
C LEU A 96 1.45 10.05 -11.60
N LEU A 97 1.25 8.73 -11.49
CA LEU A 97 0.51 8.14 -10.39
C LEU A 97 1.28 8.22 -9.07
N ARG A 98 2.59 7.94 -9.09
CA ARG A 98 3.43 8.00 -7.87
C ARG A 98 3.60 9.41 -7.33
N ASP A 99 3.81 10.40 -8.19
CA ASP A 99 3.93 11.81 -7.79
C ASP A 99 2.63 12.35 -7.17
N ASN A 100 1.52 11.64 -7.37
CA ASN A 100 0.20 11.97 -6.83
C ASN A 100 -0.26 11.01 -5.72
N GLY A 101 0.67 10.25 -5.11
CA GLY A 101 0.42 9.43 -3.92
C GLY A 101 -0.14 8.04 -4.18
N VAL A 102 -0.16 7.56 -5.43
CA VAL A 102 -0.63 6.22 -5.79
C VAL A 102 0.59 5.30 -5.91
N SER A 103 0.81 4.49 -4.88
CA SER A 103 1.96 3.59 -4.77
C SER A 103 1.85 2.37 -5.70
N ASP A 104 0.68 1.74 -5.76
CA ASP A 104 0.37 0.63 -6.66
C ASP A 104 -0.11 1.11 -8.03
N TRP A 105 0.79 1.76 -8.77
CA TRP A 105 0.46 2.34 -10.07
C TRP A 105 0.04 1.29 -11.13
N GLU A 106 0.50 0.04 -10.99
CA GLU A 106 0.22 -1.05 -11.94
C GLU A 106 -1.27 -1.42 -11.93
N ALA A 107 -1.90 -1.42 -10.76
CA ALA A 107 -3.35 -1.65 -10.61
C ALA A 107 -4.20 -0.60 -11.33
N TRP A 108 -3.61 0.58 -11.58
CA TRP A 108 -4.24 1.70 -12.25
C TRP A 108 -3.67 1.93 -13.66
N TYR A 109 -2.86 1.01 -14.18
CA TYR A 109 -2.31 1.10 -15.52
C TYR A 109 -3.23 0.44 -16.56
N GLY A 110 -3.77 1.25 -17.46
CA GLY A 110 -4.51 0.86 -18.64
C GLY A 110 -3.59 0.77 -19.87
N PRO A 111 -3.30 -0.42 -20.40
CA PRO A 111 -2.42 -0.59 -21.56
C PRO A 111 -2.99 0.01 -22.86
N GLU A 112 -4.30 0.23 -22.94
CA GLU A 112 -4.96 0.91 -24.07
C GLU A 112 -5.14 2.42 -23.85
N LEU A 113 -4.94 2.90 -22.62
CA LEU A 113 -5.13 4.29 -22.27
C LEU A 113 -3.85 5.10 -22.52
N THR A 114 -4.03 6.32 -22.99
CA THR A 114 -2.98 7.35 -23.04
C THR A 114 -2.65 7.89 -21.65
N VAL A 115 -1.50 8.53 -21.49
CA VAL A 115 -1.11 9.17 -20.20
C VAL A 115 -2.15 10.24 -19.78
N ASP A 116 -2.73 10.96 -20.73
CA ASP A 116 -3.75 11.97 -20.46
C ASP A 116 -5.07 11.35 -20.01
N GLU A 117 -5.46 10.21 -20.58
CA GLU A 117 -6.62 9.46 -20.10
C GLU A 117 -6.39 8.91 -18.69
N HIS A 118 -5.17 8.48 -18.36
CA HIS A 118 -4.82 8.14 -16.99
C HIS A 118 -4.93 9.34 -16.05
N ARG A 119 -4.39 10.50 -16.44
CA ARG A 119 -4.46 11.73 -15.64
C ARG A 119 -5.90 12.17 -15.38
N ASN A 120 -6.74 12.16 -16.41
CA ASN A 120 -8.06 12.75 -16.34
C ASN A 120 -9.12 11.79 -15.77
N SER A 121 -8.96 10.48 -15.97
CA SER A 121 -10.01 9.51 -15.65
C SER A 121 -9.62 8.45 -14.63
N VAL A 122 -8.32 8.18 -14.48
CA VAL A 122 -7.81 7.13 -13.60
C VAL A 122 -7.25 7.70 -12.30
N LEU A 123 -6.38 8.70 -12.39
CA LEU A 123 -5.73 9.31 -11.24
C LEU A 123 -6.70 9.80 -10.16
N PRO A 124 -7.82 10.48 -10.46
CA PRO A 124 -8.77 10.89 -9.43
C PRO A 124 -9.40 9.71 -8.67
N LYS A 125 -9.62 8.58 -9.36
CA LYS A 125 -10.18 7.36 -8.76
C LYS A 125 -9.12 6.64 -7.93
N ALA A 126 -7.90 6.58 -8.43
CA ALA A 126 -6.76 6.00 -7.73
C ALA A 126 -6.45 6.72 -6.42
N GLN A 127 -6.59 8.05 -6.38
CA GLN A 127 -6.45 8.84 -5.17
C GLN A 127 -7.60 8.63 -4.16
N GLN A 128 -8.84 8.49 -4.64
CA GLN A 128 -9.99 8.21 -3.77
C GLN A 128 -9.98 6.79 -3.18
N ALA A 129 -9.40 5.83 -3.90
CA ALA A 129 -9.34 4.44 -3.50
C ALA A 129 -8.32 4.14 -2.38
N GLY A 130 -7.64 5.16 -1.84
CA GLY A 130 -6.66 5.00 -0.76
C GLY A 130 -5.37 4.37 -1.27
N GLY A 131 -4.39 5.20 -1.62
CA GLY A 131 -3.07 4.73 -2.03
C GLY A 131 -2.37 3.94 -0.92
N GLY A 132 -2.32 2.61 -1.07
CA GLY A 132 -1.46 1.70 -0.31
C GLY A 132 -2.21 0.79 0.66
N ASP A 133 -2.37 -0.49 0.32
CA ASP A 133 -1.53 -1.57 0.84
C ASP A 133 -1.89 -2.91 0.16
N ARG A 134 -0.89 -3.78 -0.01
CA ARG A 134 -1.06 -5.10 -0.64
C ARG A 134 -2.01 -5.97 0.18
N ILE A 135 -3.13 -6.38 -0.41
CA ILE A 135 -3.73 -7.69 -0.12
C ILE A 135 -3.68 -8.53 -1.38
N GLU A 136 -3.04 -9.67 -1.24
CA GLU A 136 -2.83 -10.65 -2.30
C GLU A 136 -4.16 -11.36 -2.63
N ASN A 137 -4.35 -11.65 -3.93
CA ASN A 137 -5.13 -12.75 -4.52
C ASN A 137 -6.39 -12.43 -5.38
N GLU A 138 -6.33 -12.96 -6.61
CA GLU A 138 -7.39 -13.48 -7.51
C GLU A 138 -8.51 -12.59 -8.13
N GLY A 139 -8.52 -12.53 -9.48
CA GLY A 139 -9.70 -12.67 -10.37
C GLY A 139 -10.76 -11.53 -10.48
N PRO A 140 -11.19 -11.12 -11.70
CA PRO A 140 -12.12 -9.98 -11.85
C PRO A 140 -13.61 -10.33 -11.87
N ASP A 141 -14.37 -9.41 -11.27
CA ASP A 141 -15.75 -8.98 -11.56
C ASP A 141 -16.98 -9.74 -11.04
N ARG A 142 -16.86 -10.91 -10.41
CA ARG A 142 -17.89 -11.38 -9.45
C ARG A 142 -17.49 -11.13 -8.00
N ASP A 143 -16.21 -10.91 -7.79
CA ASP A 143 -15.64 -10.80 -6.46
C ASP A 143 -15.60 -9.38 -5.95
N ALA A 144 -15.89 -8.32 -6.72
CA ALA A 144 -15.84 -6.95 -6.18
C ALA A 144 -17.00 -6.67 -5.22
N ALA A 145 -18.23 -7.05 -5.59
CA ALA A 145 -19.39 -6.97 -4.71
C ALA A 145 -19.26 -7.99 -3.56
N ALA A 146 -18.82 -9.22 -3.85
CA ALA A 146 -18.59 -10.22 -2.80
C ALA A 146 -17.42 -9.85 -1.87
N ARG A 147 -16.39 -9.15 -2.35
CA ARG A 147 -15.30 -8.59 -1.52
C ARG A 147 -15.73 -7.36 -0.76
N ALA A 148 -16.57 -6.50 -1.32
CA ALA A 148 -17.15 -5.38 -0.60
C ALA A 148 -18.11 -5.87 0.49
N GLU A 149 -18.93 -6.88 0.20
CA GLU A 149 -19.78 -7.57 1.17
C GLU A 149 -18.93 -8.34 2.19
N LYS A 150 -17.84 -8.99 1.78
CA LYS A 150 -16.91 -9.68 2.69
C LYS A 150 -16.13 -8.69 3.54
N ALA A 151 -15.68 -7.56 3.01
CA ALA A 151 -14.97 -6.53 3.75
C ALA A 151 -15.92 -5.77 4.69
N ALA A 152 -17.16 -5.49 4.27
CA ALA A 152 -18.19 -4.97 5.15
C ALA A 152 -18.57 -6.01 6.22
N GLY A 153 -18.63 -7.29 5.85
CA GLY A 153 -18.81 -8.41 6.78
C GLY A 153 -17.67 -8.52 7.78
N GLU A 154 -16.42 -8.43 7.33
CA GLU A 154 -15.21 -8.42 8.15
C GLU A 154 -15.18 -7.20 9.07
N GLN A 155 -15.60 -6.02 8.60
CA GLN A 155 -15.73 -4.81 9.43
C GLN A 155 -16.82 -4.97 10.49
N CYS A 156 -17.95 -5.60 10.15
CA CYS A 156 -19.01 -5.90 11.11
C CYS A 156 -18.62 -7.01 12.09
N ASP A 157 -17.89 -8.04 11.65
CA ASP A 157 -17.36 -9.09 12.52
C ASP A 157 -16.29 -8.53 13.48
N HIS A 158 -15.46 -7.62 13.00
CA HIS A 158 -14.45 -6.95 13.82
C HIS A 158 -15.10 -5.98 14.82
N ALA A 159 -16.04 -5.15 14.37
CA ALA A 159 -16.82 -4.29 15.25
C ALA A 159 -17.62 -5.11 16.28
N ARG A 160 -18.08 -6.30 15.90
CA ARG A 160 -18.73 -7.25 16.80
C ARG A 160 -17.78 -7.71 17.90
N ASP A 161 -16.56 -8.12 17.56
CA ASP A 161 -15.55 -8.52 18.54
C ASP A 161 -15.22 -7.35 19.50
N HIS A 162 -14.99 -6.14 18.98
CA HIS A 162 -14.75 -4.96 19.82
C HIS A 162 -15.97 -4.61 20.71
N CYS A 163 -17.19 -4.75 20.20
CA CYS A 163 -18.40 -4.53 20.97
C CYS A 163 -18.62 -5.63 22.04
N GLU A 164 -18.31 -6.90 21.76
CA GLU A 164 -18.31 -7.98 22.75
C GLU A 164 -17.36 -7.63 23.92
N HIS A 165 -16.27 -6.93 23.62
CA HIS A 165 -15.32 -6.37 24.58
C HIS A 165 -15.61 -4.90 24.98
N GLY A 166 -16.86 -4.46 24.93
CA GLY A 166 -17.31 -3.23 25.59
C GLY A 166 -16.87 -1.92 24.94
N ASP A 167 -16.43 -1.94 23.68
CA ASP A 167 -16.12 -0.73 22.93
C ASP A 167 -17.42 0.01 22.50
N PRO A 168 -17.67 1.23 23.02
CA PRO A 168 -18.90 1.96 22.71
C PRO A 168 -18.97 2.45 21.25
N GLU A 169 -17.83 2.77 20.63
CA GLU A 169 -17.78 3.22 19.22
C GLU A 169 -18.04 2.04 18.29
N ALA A 170 -17.53 0.85 18.61
CA ALA A 170 -17.82 -0.37 17.87
C ALA A 170 -19.30 -0.79 18.00
N CYS A 171 -19.88 -0.69 19.20
CA CYS A 171 -21.30 -0.96 19.40
C CYS A 171 -22.21 0.06 18.69
N GLU A 172 -21.79 1.33 18.57
CA GLU A 172 -22.48 2.34 17.77
C GLU A 172 -22.38 2.01 16.28
N PHE A 173 -21.20 1.64 15.79
CA PHE A 173 -20.98 1.23 14.40
C PHE A 173 -21.84 0.01 14.01
N LEU A 174 -21.99 -0.98 14.90
CA LEU A 174 -22.86 -2.14 14.65
C LEU A 174 -24.33 -1.75 14.44
N ARG A 175 -24.83 -0.77 15.18
CA ARG A 175 -26.22 -0.29 15.03
C ARG A 175 -26.40 0.53 13.76
N GLU A 176 -25.49 1.45 13.50
CA GLU A 176 -25.63 2.42 12.41
C GLU A 176 -25.25 1.85 11.05
N SER A 177 -24.21 1.02 11.00
CA SER A 177 -23.60 0.55 9.75
C SER A 177 -23.85 -0.94 9.48
N CYS A 178 -23.98 -1.76 10.52
CA CYS A 178 -24.23 -3.21 10.38
C CYS A 178 -25.71 -3.60 10.60
N GLY A 179 -26.57 -2.65 10.99
CA GLY A 179 -28.02 -2.85 11.12
C GLY A 179 -28.45 -3.74 12.29
N MET A 180 -27.57 -3.92 13.28
CA MET A 180 -27.86 -4.68 14.50
C MET A 180 -28.80 -3.90 15.41
N ASP A 181 -29.76 -4.58 16.04
CA ASP A 181 -30.68 -3.92 16.97
C ASP A 181 -30.13 -3.79 18.40
N ASP A 182 -30.75 -2.94 19.22
CA ASP A 182 -30.28 -2.66 20.59
C ASP A 182 -30.31 -3.91 21.49
N ASP A 183 -31.20 -4.89 21.21
CA ASP A 183 -31.29 -6.15 21.97
C ASP A 183 -30.15 -7.12 21.58
N GLU A 184 -29.78 -7.17 20.30
CA GLU A 184 -28.64 -7.94 19.77
C GLU A 184 -27.30 -7.36 20.27
N VAL A 185 -27.12 -6.04 20.23
CA VAL A 185 -25.93 -5.37 20.80
C VAL A 185 -25.85 -5.62 22.30
N SER A 186 -26.98 -5.55 23.01
CA SER A 186 -27.03 -5.87 24.44
C SER A 186 -26.63 -7.32 24.70
N ALA A 187 -26.99 -8.26 23.83
CA ALA A 187 -26.60 -9.67 23.94
C ALA A 187 -25.09 -9.89 23.74
N LEU A 188 -24.45 -9.18 22.79
CA LEU A 188 -22.99 -9.22 22.60
C LEU A 188 -22.24 -8.74 23.84
N LEU A 189 -22.74 -7.68 24.47
CA LEU A 189 -22.19 -7.16 25.72
C LEU A 189 -22.45 -8.09 26.92
N SER A 190 -23.47 -8.94 26.82
CA SER A 190 -23.97 -9.85 27.86
C SER A 190 -23.23 -11.18 27.93
N ASP A 191 -21.95 -11.23 27.53
CA ASP A 191 -21.03 -12.33 27.89
C ASP A 191 -20.69 -12.24 29.40
N GLU A 192 -21.76 -12.25 30.20
CA GLU A 192 -21.76 -12.44 31.63
C GLU A 192 -21.25 -13.86 31.88
N PRO A 193 -20.32 -14.10 32.81
CA PRO A 193 -20.62 -15.15 33.76
C PRO A 193 -21.95 -14.69 34.39
N ARG A 194 -23.07 -15.25 33.93
CA ARG A 194 -24.29 -15.26 34.75
C ARG A 194 -23.85 -15.98 36.01
N ALA A 195 -23.36 -15.20 36.98
CA ALA A 195 -23.11 -15.68 38.31
C ALA A 195 -24.36 -16.48 38.64
N ALA A 196 -24.16 -17.75 38.97
CA ALA A 196 -25.23 -18.65 39.32
C ALA A 196 -26.26 -17.85 40.12
N GLU A 197 -27.49 -17.86 39.60
CA GLU A 197 -28.63 -17.12 40.10
C GLU A 197 -28.53 -16.95 41.63
N GLU A 198 -28.51 -15.70 42.12
CA GLU A 198 -29.04 -15.23 43.43
C GLU A 198 -28.16 -14.33 44.34
N GLU A 199 -26.83 -14.16 44.17
CA GLU A 199 -26.05 -13.52 45.27
C GLU A 199 -25.79 -11.99 45.15
N ILE A 200 -25.69 -11.43 43.94
CA ILE A 200 -25.41 -9.99 43.73
C ILE A 200 -26.60 -9.32 43.04
N SER A 201 -27.23 -8.36 43.71
CA SER A 201 -28.39 -7.64 43.16
C SER A 201 -28.32 -6.13 43.45
N GLY A 202 -29.21 -5.36 42.79
CA GLY A 202 -29.38 -3.93 43.03
C GLY A 202 -28.14 -3.10 42.67
N GLU A 203 -27.75 -2.20 43.57
CA GLU A 203 -26.64 -1.26 43.35
C GLU A 203 -25.29 -1.97 43.14
N ALA A 204 -25.08 -3.11 43.80
CA ALA A 204 -23.86 -3.91 43.67
C ALA A 204 -23.75 -4.56 42.29
N LEU A 205 -24.86 -5.06 41.72
CA LEU A 205 -24.89 -5.60 40.36
C LEU A 205 -24.59 -4.51 39.33
N GLY A 206 -25.16 -3.31 39.51
CA GLY A 206 -24.86 -2.17 38.64
C GLY A 206 -23.41 -1.71 38.74
N ALA A 207 -22.80 -1.75 39.93
CA ALA A 207 -21.39 -1.42 40.12
C ALA A 207 -20.47 -2.47 39.46
N LEU A 208 -20.80 -3.76 39.62
CA LEU A 208 -20.08 -4.86 38.98
C LEU A 208 -20.15 -4.75 37.45
N GLY A 209 -21.35 -4.49 36.90
CA GLY A 209 -21.52 -4.28 35.46
C GLY A 209 -20.66 -3.13 34.93
N ARG A 210 -20.59 -1.99 35.64
CA ARG A 210 -19.70 -0.88 35.25
C ARG A 210 -18.22 -1.24 35.33
N ALA A 211 -17.81 -1.98 36.36
CA ALA A 211 -16.43 -2.45 36.49
C ALA A 211 -16.06 -3.41 35.36
N TRP A 212 -16.98 -4.31 34.99
CA TRP A 212 -16.80 -5.24 33.88
C TRP A 212 -16.69 -4.54 32.53
N GLN A 213 -17.54 -3.53 32.27
CA GLN A 213 -17.44 -2.72 31.07
C GLN A 213 -16.11 -1.94 31.02
N GLY A 214 -15.67 -1.38 32.16
CA GLY A 214 -14.36 -0.74 32.25
C GLY A 214 -13.19 -1.70 32.02
N TYR A 215 -13.30 -2.95 32.50
CA TYR A 215 -12.33 -4.01 32.25
C TYR A 215 -12.26 -4.35 30.76
N LYS A 216 -13.41 -4.68 30.16
CA LYS A 216 -13.56 -5.02 28.74
C LYS A 216 -12.98 -3.92 27.83
N ALA A 217 -13.39 -2.66 28.03
CA ALA A 217 -12.86 -1.53 27.29
C ALA A 217 -11.33 -1.34 27.47
N GLY A 218 -10.82 -1.58 28.68
CA GLY A 218 -9.38 -1.55 28.95
C GLY A 218 -8.60 -2.64 28.21
N VAL A 219 -9.15 -3.84 28.10
CA VAL A 219 -8.57 -4.95 27.34
C VAL A 219 -8.57 -4.64 25.85
N SER A 220 -9.70 -4.21 25.27
CA SER A 220 -9.79 -3.82 23.85
C SER A 220 -8.78 -2.73 23.49
N ARG A 221 -8.66 -1.71 24.36
CA ARG A 221 -7.71 -0.62 24.16
C ARG A 221 -6.26 -1.12 24.19
N LEU A 222 -5.93 -2.03 25.09
CA LEU A 222 -4.58 -2.60 25.18
C LEU A 222 -4.25 -3.45 23.96
N ASP A 223 -5.21 -4.24 23.47
CA ASP A 223 -5.04 -5.08 22.27
C ASP A 223 -4.73 -4.23 21.04
N GLN A 224 -5.51 -3.16 20.82
CA GLN A 224 -5.26 -2.22 19.71
C GLN A 224 -3.87 -1.59 19.79
N GLU A 225 -3.46 -1.09 20.97
CA GLU A 225 -2.15 -0.43 21.14
C GLU A 225 -0.98 -1.40 20.93
N LEU A 226 -1.16 -2.68 21.29
CA LEU A 226 -0.16 -3.72 21.00
C LEU A 226 -0.04 -3.99 19.50
N SER A 227 -1.17 -4.08 18.79
CA SER A 227 -1.16 -4.24 17.33
C SER A 227 -0.47 -3.06 16.65
N ASP A 228 -0.85 -1.84 17.00
CA ASP A 228 -0.29 -0.60 16.44
C ASP A 228 1.23 -0.51 16.68
N ALA A 229 1.69 -0.91 17.87
CA ALA A 229 3.12 -0.91 18.21
C ALA A 229 3.92 -1.94 17.39
N VAL A 230 3.35 -3.12 17.14
CA VAL A 230 3.98 -4.16 16.31
C VAL A 230 4.11 -3.69 14.86
N ASP A 231 3.03 -3.12 14.30
CA ASP A 231 3.02 -2.65 12.92
C ASP A 231 3.98 -1.46 12.73
N ALA A 232 3.97 -0.51 13.66
CA ALA A 232 4.90 0.62 13.64
C ALA A 232 6.37 0.17 13.65
N LYS A 233 6.70 -0.84 14.47
CA LYS A 233 8.04 -1.42 14.53
C LYS A 233 8.42 -2.10 13.22
N ALA A 234 7.55 -2.95 12.67
CA ALA A 234 7.80 -3.65 11.41
C ALA A 234 8.06 -2.67 10.25
N ASN A 235 7.24 -1.61 10.17
CA ASN A 235 7.40 -0.54 9.18
C ASN A 235 8.74 0.20 9.33
N ALA A 236 9.14 0.51 10.57
CA ALA A 236 10.43 1.14 10.84
C ALA A 236 11.62 0.25 10.47
N GLU A 237 11.56 -1.06 10.75
CA GLU A 237 12.60 -2.03 10.38
C GLU A 237 12.71 -2.19 8.86
N GLN A 238 11.58 -2.22 8.14
CA GLN A 238 11.57 -2.28 6.69
C GLN A 238 12.21 -1.02 6.07
N ALA A 239 11.86 0.16 6.58
CA ALA A 239 12.45 1.42 6.15
C ALA A 239 13.96 1.47 6.44
N ALA A 240 14.38 1.03 7.63
CA ALA A 240 15.78 0.92 8.02
C ALA A 240 16.58 0.02 7.07
N ALA A 241 16.03 -1.15 6.73
CA ALA A 241 16.63 -2.07 5.76
C ALA A 241 16.75 -1.44 4.37
N ALA A 242 15.72 -0.74 3.90
CA ALA A 242 15.74 -0.04 2.61
C ALA A 242 16.80 1.07 2.57
N ILE A 243 16.93 1.87 3.64
CA ILE A 243 17.96 2.90 3.76
C ILE A 243 19.35 2.27 3.67
N ASN A 244 19.61 1.19 4.41
CA ASN A 244 20.91 0.53 4.40
C ASN A 244 21.23 -0.13 3.05
N ALA A 245 20.22 -0.65 2.34
CA ALA A 245 20.39 -1.13 0.97
C ALA A 245 20.81 0.00 0.00
N ILE A 246 20.17 1.18 0.11
CA ILE A 246 20.56 2.37 -0.68
C ILE A 246 22.01 2.76 -0.36
N ARG A 247 22.37 2.85 0.92
CA ARG A 247 23.73 3.20 1.36
C ARG A 247 24.77 2.23 0.78
N ALA A 248 24.50 0.92 0.85
CA ALA A 248 25.37 -0.11 0.29
C ALA A 248 25.57 0.07 -1.23
N ASN A 249 24.49 0.34 -1.97
CA ASN A 249 24.56 0.60 -3.42
C ASN A 249 25.37 1.85 -3.78
N HIS A 250 25.55 2.78 -2.83
CA HIS A 250 26.36 3.98 -2.97
C HIS A 250 27.74 3.88 -2.29
N GLY A 251 28.16 2.67 -1.87
CA GLY A 251 29.47 2.45 -1.24
C GLY A 251 29.62 3.12 0.14
N GLN A 252 28.50 3.41 0.81
CA GLN A 252 28.47 3.94 2.16
C GLN A 252 28.32 2.79 3.17
N GLU A 253 28.96 2.93 4.33
CA GLU A 253 28.77 1.97 5.44
C GLU A 253 27.31 1.99 5.92
N PRO A 254 26.74 0.85 6.34
CA PRO A 254 25.43 0.80 6.99
C PRO A 254 25.36 1.77 8.17
N MET A 255 24.17 2.33 8.39
CA MET A 255 23.89 3.09 9.60
C MET A 255 23.13 2.23 10.59
N GLU A 256 23.39 2.47 11.86
CA GLU A 256 22.63 1.91 12.98
C GLU A 256 21.42 2.78 13.27
N PHE A 257 20.32 2.15 13.69
CA PHE A 257 19.05 2.83 14.01
C PHE A 257 18.80 2.75 15.53
N GLU A 258 19.70 3.35 16.32
CA GLU A 258 19.72 3.29 17.79
C GLU A 258 18.36 3.62 18.42
N ARG A 259 17.63 4.61 17.87
CA ARG A 259 16.32 4.99 18.42
C ARG A 259 15.25 3.88 18.31
N LEU A 260 15.30 3.09 17.23
CA LEU A 260 14.36 1.98 17.04
C LEU A 260 14.69 0.82 17.99
N GLU A 261 15.98 0.57 18.22
CA GLU A 261 16.46 -0.41 19.20
C GLU A 261 16.03 -0.01 20.63
N GLU A 262 16.29 1.24 21.04
CA GLU A 262 15.87 1.77 22.35
C GLU A 262 14.37 1.59 22.60
N LEU A 263 13.53 1.96 21.63
CA LEU A 263 12.08 1.84 21.75
C LEU A 263 11.62 0.37 21.80
N SER A 264 12.31 -0.52 21.09
CA SER A 264 12.02 -1.96 21.13
C SER A 264 12.36 -2.57 22.49
N ASP A 265 13.48 -2.16 23.08
CA ASP A 265 13.89 -2.56 24.42
C ASP A 265 12.93 -2.01 25.49
N GLU A 266 12.52 -0.76 25.36
CA GLU A 266 11.55 -0.12 26.27
C GLU A 266 10.17 -0.80 26.20
N LEU A 267 9.70 -1.14 24.99
CA LEU A 267 8.46 -1.89 24.80
C LEU A 267 8.54 -3.26 25.46
N GLN A 268 9.66 -3.97 25.28
CA GLN A 268 9.87 -5.27 25.89
C GLN A 268 9.92 -5.20 27.43
N ALA A 269 10.60 -4.20 27.99
CA ALA A 269 10.67 -3.98 29.43
C ALA A 269 9.28 -3.65 30.01
N THR A 270 8.56 -2.72 29.37
CA THR A 270 7.21 -2.33 29.78
C THR A 270 6.24 -3.50 29.72
N GLY A 271 6.31 -4.34 28.68
CA GLY A 271 5.49 -5.55 28.58
C GLY A 271 5.75 -6.55 29.72
N ARG A 272 7.00 -6.73 30.14
CA ARG A 272 7.35 -7.58 31.31
C ARG A 272 6.80 -6.98 32.61
N ASP A 273 7.00 -5.69 32.83
CA ASP A 273 6.52 -5.00 34.04
C ASP A 273 4.98 -5.03 34.13
N ALA A 274 4.29 -4.88 32.99
CA ALA A 274 2.84 -4.96 32.90
C ALA A 274 2.32 -6.38 33.19
N HIS A 275 3.02 -7.41 32.71
CA HIS A 275 2.69 -8.81 33.00
C HIS A 275 2.83 -9.13 34.49
N ASP A 276 3.90 -8.66 35.14
CA ASP A 276 4.23 -8.98 36.54
C ASP A 276 3.44 -8.13 37.56
N ALA A 277 2.68 -7.12 37.10
CA ALA A 277 1.82 -6.32 37.95
C ALA A 277 0.69 -7.18 38.54
N LYS A 278 0.53 -7.14 39.88
CA LYS A 278 -0.41 -7.96 40.69
C LYS A 278 -1.92 -7.70 40.46
N GLY A 279 -2.34 -7.26 39.27
CA GLY A 279 -3.73 -6.91 38.95
C GLY A 279 -4.61 -8.10 38.57
N HIS A 280 -4.02 -9.15 38.00
CA HIS A 280 -4.68 -10.37 37.54
C HIS A 280 -4.26 -11.49 38.48
N VAL A 281 -5.11 -11.78 39.48
CA VAL A 281 -4.86 -12.88 40.42
C VAL A 281 -5.05 -14.19 39.66
N GLU A 282 -3.95 -14.88 39.33
CA GLU A 282 -4.00 -16.31 39.07
C GLU A 282 -4.25 -17.02 40.41
N GLU A 283 -5.51 -17.23 40.78
CA GLU A 283 -5.84 -18.14 41.88
C GLU A 283 -5.44 -19.55 41.43
N ALA A 284 -4.28 -19.99 41.90
CA ALA A 284 -3.86 -21.38 41.81
C ALA A 284 -4.90 -22.26 42.54
N ASP A 285 -5.42 -23.25 41.82
CA ASP A 285 -6.37 -24.26 42.29
C ASP A 285 -6.02 -24.81 43.68
N ALA A 286 -7.03 -24.86 44.56
CA ALA A 286 -7.03 -25.58 45.83
C ALA A 286 -7.80 -26.90 45.71
#